data_AF-A0A350J2X2-F1
#
_entry.id   AF-A0A350J2X2-F1
#
_cell.length_a   1.000
_cell.length_b   1.000
_cell.length_c   1.000
_cell.angle_alpha   90.00
_cell.angle_beta   90.00
_cell.angle_gamma   90.00
#
_symmetry.space_group_name_H-M   'P 1'
#
loop_
_entity.id
_entity.type
_entity.pdbx_description
1 polymer ?
#
loop_
_entity_poly.entity_id
_entity_poly.type
_entity_poly.pdbx_seq_one_letter_code
_entity_poly.pdbx_strand_id
1 'polypeptide(L)' 'MKTINVGICGLGTVGSGVVNVMQRNVAAIAARAGREVSITHIGARRDNPACDVGSAKVSRDIFAVVNDPNV' A
#
# COMPACT_ATOMS: atom_id res chain seq x y z
N MET A 1 -0.18 -18.51 8.38
CA MET A 1 -1.28 -17.52 8.46
C MET A 1 -1.15 -16.62 7.24
N LYS A 2 -2.18 -16.46 6.39
CA LYS A 2 -2.04 -15.77 5.10
C LYS A 2 -2.08 -14.25 5.29
N THR A 3 -1.03 -13.53 4.91
CA THR A 3 -0.95 -12.06 4.88
C THR A 3 -2.04 -11.49 3.96
N ILE A 4 -2.60 -10.33 4.32
CA ILE A 4 -3.49 -9.55 3.48
C ILE A 4 -2.64 -8.55 2.72
N ASN A 5 -2.61 -8.69 1.40
CA ASN A 5 -1.95 -7.75 0.52
C ASN A 5 -2.95 -6.66 0.12
N VAL A 6 -2.49 -5.41 0.08
CA VAL A 6 -3.33 -4.24 -0.20
C VAL A 6 -2.74 -3.44 -1.34
N GLY A 7 -3.60 -3.10 -2.29
CA GLY A 7 -3.32 -2.16 -3.36
C GLY A 7 -3.80 -0.76 -3.02
N ILE A 8 -3.03 0.28 -3.37
CA ILE A 8 -3.44 1.69 -3.23
C ILE A 8 -3.56 2.34 -4.61
N CYS A 9 -4.75 2.85 -4.90
CA CYS A 9 -5.06 3.58 -6.12
C CYS A 9 -4.90 5.09 -5.90
N GLY A 10 -3.65 5.56 -5.91
CA GLY A 10 -3.27 6.98 -5.82
C GLY A 10 -2.30 7.29 -4.67
N LEU A 11 -1.25 8.06 -4.97
CA LEU A 11 -0.19 8.46 -4.01
C LEU A 11 -0.15 9.98 -3.77
N GLY A 12 -1.33 10.62 -3.67
CA GLY A 12 -1.46 12.01 -3.23
C GLY A 12 -1.40 12.14 -1.70
N THR A 13 -1.76 13.29 -1.15
CA THR A 13 -1.71 13.57 0.30
C THR A 13 -2.34 12.48 1.18
N VAL A 14 -3.52 12.00 0.80
CA VAL A 14 -4.23 10.96 1.55
C VAL A 14 -3.55 9.60 1.39
N GLY A 15 -3.22 9.21 0.14
CA GLY A 15 -2.57 7.94 -0.14
C GLY A 15 -1.23 7.80 0.58
N SER A 16 -0.40 8.84 0.57
CA SER A 16 0.86 8.85 1.31
C SER A 16 0.65 8.86 2.83
N GLY A 17 -0.41 9.52 3.32
CA GLY A 17 -0.81 9.45 4.72
C GLY A 17 -1.15 8.02 5.16
N VAL A 18 -1.90 7.29 4.33
CA VAL A 18 -2.23 5.87 4.57
C VAL A 18 -0.96 5.02 4.61
N VAL A 19 -0.05 5.15 3.63
CA VAL A 19 1.22 4.41 3.62
C VAL A 19 2.00 4.63 4.92
N ASN A 20 2.18 5.90 5.32
CA ASN A 20 2.92 6.26 6.52
C ASN A 20 2.27 5.73 7.81
N VAL A 21 0.95 5.81 7.94
CA VAL A 21 0.22 5.31 9.12
C VAL A 21 0.31 3.79 9.18
N MET A 22 0.16 3.09 8.06
CA MET A 22 0.26 1.63 7.99
C MET A 22 1.65 1.14 8.40
N GLN A 23 2.71 1.76 7.87
CA GLN A 23 4.09 1.42 8.22
C GLN A 23 4.39 1.65 9.72
N ARG A 24 3.97 2.80 10.27
CA ARG A 24 4.22 3.13 11.68
C ARG A 24 3.44 2.26 12.69
N ASN A 25 2.33 1.67 12.26
CA ASN A 25 1.38 0.97 13.14
C ASN A 25 1.19 -0.51 12.79
N VAL A 26 2.13 -1.12 12.07
CA VAL A 26 1.96 -2.47 11.48
C VAL A 26 1.52 -3.51 12.51
N ALA A 27 2.11 -3.51 13.71
CA ALA A 27 1.77 -4.44 14.77
C ALA A 27 0.35 -4.22 15.32
N ALA A 28 -0.03 -2.96 15.52
CA ALA A 28 -1.35 -2.61 16.06
C ALA A 28 -2.48 -2.84 15.03
N ILE A 29 -2.19 -2.68 13.75
CA ILE A 29 -3.11 -3.01 12.66
C ILE A 29 -3.23 -4.52 12.51
N ALA A 30 -2.11 -5.25 12.54
CA ALA A 30 -2.11 -6.70 12.43
C ALA A 30 -2.87 -7.36 13.59
N ALA A 31 -2.70 -6.86 14.82
CA ALA A 31 -3.44 -7.34 15.98
C ALA A 31 -4.96 -7.13 15.84
N ARG A 32 -5.40 -6.00 15.27
CA ARG A 32 -6.82 -5.68 15.07
C ARG A 32 -7.44 -6.40 13.88
N ALA A 33 -6.69 -6.53 12.79
CA ALA A 33 -7.11 -7.27 11.60
C ALA A 33 -7.04 -8.79 11.81
N GLY A 34 -6.38 -9.23 12.89
CA GLY A 34 -6.10 -10.63 13.19
C GLY A 34 -5.17 -11.29 12.19
N ARG A 35 -4.49 -10.53 11.31
CA ARG A 35 -3.61 -10.98 10.21
C ARG A 35 -2.65 -9.86 9.87
N GLU A 36 -1.46 -10.18 9.39
CA GLU A 36 -0.54 -9.17 8.84
C GLU A 36 -1.17 -8.50 7.61
N VAL A 37 -1.01 -7.18 7.50
CA VAL A 37 -1.51 -6.38 6.39
C VAL A 37 -0.34 -5.63 5.77
N SER A 38 -0.11 -5.80 4.48
CA SER A 38 1.02 -5.21 3.76
C SER A 38 0.54 -4.49 2.50
N ILE A 39 1.05 -3.28 2.26
CA ILE A 39 0.84 -2.56 1.00
C ILE A 39 1.86 -3.08 0.00
N THR A 40 1.39 -3.72 -1.07
CA THR A 40 2.27 -4.41 -2.04
C THR A 40 2.28 -3.77 -3.41
N HIS A 41 1.25 -2.99 -3.76
CA HIS A 41 1.14 -2.35 -5.07
C HIS A 41 0.47 -0.97 -4.97
N ILE A 42 1.06 0.03 -5.59
CA ILE A 42 0.56 1.41 -5.63
C ILE A 42 0.43 1.86 -7.08
N GLY A 43 -0.75 2.33 -7.45
CA GLY A 43 -1.02 3.01 -8.72
C GLY A 43 -0.84 4.51 -8.54
N ALA A 44 0.14 5.11 -9.22
CA ALA A 44 0.39 6.54 -9.13
C ALA A 44 0.93 7.11 -10.45
N ARG A 45 0.27 8.17 -10.94
CA ARG A 45 0.68 8.87 -12.18
C ARG A 45 2.11 9.43 -12.12
N ARG A 46 2.55 9.83 -10.93
CA ARG A 46 3.87 10.40 -10.63
C ARG A 46 4.30 9.93 -9.26
N ASP A 47 5.60 9.85 -9.03
CA ASP A 47 6.14 9.56 -7.71
C ASP A 47 5.88 10.70 -6.75
N ASN A 48 5.80 10.36 -5.46
CA ASN A 48 5.70 11.32 -4.39
C ASN A 48 7.00 11.26 -3.56
N PRO A 49 7.94 12.20 -3.75
CA PRO A 49 9.24 12.15 -3.07
C PRO A 49 9.14 12.30 -1.55
N ALA A 50 8.00 12.75 -1.03
CA ALA A 50 7.75 12.87 0.41
C ALA A 50 7.17 11.58 1.04
N CYS A 51 6.95 10.52 0.26
CA CYS A 51 6.40 9.26 0.73
C CYS A 51 7.35 8.10 0.40
N ASP A 52 7.86 7.44 1.44
CA ASP A 52 8.56 6.17 1.27
C ASP A 52 7.55 5.04 1.07
N VAL A 53 7.57 4.44 -0.11
CA VAL A 53 6.68 3.33 -0.48
C VAL A 53 7.29 1.96 -0.14
N GLY A 54 8.50 1.93 0.43
CA GLY A 54 9.22 0.71 0.78
C GLY A 54 9.42 -0.20 -0.43
N SER A 55 9.05 -1.47 -0.29
CA SER A 55 9.14 -2.49 -1.35
C SER A 55 7.88 -2.59 -2.21
N ALA A 56 6.89 -1.71 -2.03
CA ALA A 56 5.66 -1.76 -2.82
C ALA A 56 5.96 -1.48 -4.30
N LYS A 57 5.42 -2.30 -5.19
CA LYS A 57 5.46 -2.05 -6.64
C LYS A 57 4.71 -0.77 -6.96
N VAL A 58 5.30 0.13 -7.75
CA VAL A 58 4.62 1.35 -8.21
C VAL A 58 4.35 1.25 -9.71
N SER A 59 3.07 1.34 -10.09
CA SER A 59 2.62 1.35 -11.49
C SER A 59 2.05 2.71 -11.88
N ARG A 60 2.24 3.10 -13.15
CA ARG A 60 1.70 4.35 -13.69
C ARG A 60 0.26 4.24 -14.15
N ASP A 61 -0.17 3.03 -14.47
CA ASP A 61 -1.56 2.69 -14.69
C ASP A 61 -2.21 2.24 -13.37
N ILE A 62 -3.33 2.86 -13.02
CA ILE A 62 -4.08 2.55 -11.81
C ILE A 62 -4.79 1.19 -11.91
N PHE A 63 -5.15 0.77 -13.13
CA PHE A 63 -5.79 -0.54 -13.36
C PHE A 63 -4.79 -1.69 -13.18
N ALA A 64 -3.49 -1.43 -13.27
CA ALA A 64 -2.47 -2.43 -12.95
C ALA A 64 -2.57 -2.92 -11.49
N VAL A 65 -3.09 -2.10 -10.57
CA VAL A 65 -3.32 -2.50 -9.16
C VAL A 65 -4.47 -3.50 -9.06
N VAL A 66 -5.59 -3.22 -9.74
CA VAL A 66 -6.80 -4.07 -9.72
C VAL A 66 -6.57 -5.39 -10.45
N ASN A 67 -5.72 -5.39 -11.47
CA ASN A 67 -5.37 -6.58 -12.24
C ASN A 67 -4.21 -7.40 -11.62
N ASP A 68 -3.65 -6.98 -10.48
CA ASP A 68 -2.58 -7.74 -9.82
C ASP A 68 -3.18 -8.93 -9.05
N PRO A 69 -2.88 -10.19 -9.42
CA PRO A 69 -3.43 -11.36 -8.74
C PRO A 69 -2.95 -11.52 -7.30
N ASN A 70 -1.93 -10.75 -6.89
CA ASN A 70 -1.39 -10.75 -5.53
C ASN A 70 -1.98 -9.65 -4.65
N VAL A 71 -2.95 -8.87 -5.14
CA VAL A 71 -3.71 -7.84 -4.42
C VAL A 71 -5.17 -8.26 -4.32
#